data_AF-A0A4Q6ABC6-F1
#
_entry.id   AF-A0A4Q6ABC6-F1
#
_cell.length_a   1.000
_cell.length_b   1.000
_cell.length_c   1.000
_cell.angle_alpha   90.00
_cell.angle_beta   90.00
_cell.angle_gamma   90.00
#
_symmetry.space_group_name_H-M   'P 1'
#
loop_
_entity.id
_entity.type
_entity.pdbx_description
1 polymer ?
#
loop_
_entity_poly.entity_id
_entity_poly.type
_entity_poly.pdbx_seq_one_letter_code
_entity_poly.pdbx_strand_id
1 'polypeptide(L)'
;FEKEKVWDQLPKKIQEEIFEKELRLFVINASRVAKETGMGSRINAILQTCFFAISNVLPKEEAIEYIKKGIRKSYGRKGEAVVQKNFDAVDKTLENLVQVDYTGFAVGNKGIESLAVNGAEPFVQTVLTRIIAGEGDELPVSAFPVDGTYPSGTTKYEKRNIADQVPVWDPSLCSQCGKCFFVCPHAAIRPKVYDNGLLVDAPDFFKHTAPIGKEFFKDKEAYTLQVSVEDCTGCNLCYEVCPIESKTEPGYKAINMHDVLPLKETERQNWDFFLSLPDIDRTRVNRSTVKGSQLLEPLFEFSGACSGCGETPYLKLLTQLFGDRMMVANATGCSSIFGGNLPTTPWTKNSEGCGPAWANSLFEDNAEFGL
;
A
#
# COMPACT_ATOMS: atom_id res chain seq x y z
N PHE A 1 -10.83 -16.48 -1.31
CA PHE A 1 -12.19 -16.94 -1.67
C PHE A 1 -12.20 -18.45 -1.77
N GLU A 2 -13.35 -19.08 -1.53
CA GLU A 2 -13.56 -20.49 -1.92
C GLU A 2 -13.49 -20.60 -3.45
N LYS A 3 -13.14 -21.78 -3.97
CA LYS A 3 -12.81 -21.98 -5.40
C LYS A 3 -13.96 -21.54 -6.33
N GLU A 4 -15.20 -21.78 -5.95
CA GLU A 4 -16.40 -21.43 -6.72
C GLU A 4 -16.65 -19.92 -6.73
N LYS A 5 -16.32 -19.24 -5.63
CA LYS A 5 -16.51 -17.79 -5.49
C LYS A 5 -15.49 -16.98 -6.27
N VAL A 6 -14.39 -17.59 -6.73
CA VAL A 6 -13.36 -16.88 -7.51
C VAL A 6 -13.94 -16.34 -8.80
N TRP A 7 -14.83 -17.11 -9.45
CA TRP A 7 -15.45 -16.70 -10.71
C TRP A 7 -16.14 -15.34 -10.59
N ASP A 8 -17.00 -15.18 -9.59
CA ASP A 8 -17.76 -13.94 -9.35
C ASP A 8 -16.88 -12.73 -9.00
N GLN A 9 -15.62 -12.95 -8.64
CA GLN A 9 -14.67 -11.89 -8.35
C GLN A 9 -13.91 -11.39 -9.58
N LEU A 10 -13.87 -12.17 -10.66
CA LEU A 10 -13.23 -11.78 -11.91
C LEU A 10 -14.07 -10.71 -12.64
N PRO A 11 -13.44 -9.71 -13.27
CA PRO A 11 -14.16 -8.76 -14.11
C PRO A 11 -14.83 -9.46 -15.29
N LYS A 12 -15.97 -8.93 -15.72
CA LYS A 12 -16.76 -9.36 -16.87
C LYS A 12 -15.89 -9.61 -18.10
N LYS A 13 -15.05 -8.65 -18.48
CA LYS A 13 -14.14 -8.78 -19.64
C LYS A 13 -13.22 -9.99 -19.54
N ILE A 14 -12.71 -10.28 -18.34
CA ILE A 14 -11.83 -11.45 -18.10
C ILE A 14 -12.62 -12.75 -18.19
N GLN A 15 -13.85 -12.78 -17.65
CA GLN A 15 -14.75 -13.94 -17.78
C GLN A 15 -15.12 -14.21 -19.24
N GLU A 16 -15.44 -13.17 -20.02
CA GLU A 16 -15.70 -13.26 -21.46
C GLU A 16 -14.49 -13.83 -22.20
N GLU A 17 -13.28 -13.31 -21.95
CA GLU A 17 -12.06 -13.83 -22.57
C GLU A 17 -11.76 -15.29 -22.20
N ILE A 18 -12.05 -15.71 -20.97
CA ILE A 18 -11.91 -17.11 -20.54
C ILE A 18 -12.85 -18.02 -21.32
N PHE A 19 -14.08 -17.58 -21.58
CA PHE A 19 -15.04 -18.31 -22.42
C PHE A 19 -14.63 -18.33 -23.89
N GLU A 20 -14.40 -17.16 -24.50
CA GLU A 20 -14.12 -17.02 -25.92
C GLU A 20 -12.87 -17.78 -26.37
N LYS A 21 -11.84 -17.81 -25.51
CA LYS A 21 -10.57 -18.48 -25.78
C LYS A 21 -10.51 -19.91 -25.22
N GLU A 22 -11.59 -20.41 -24.62
CA GLU A 22 -11.68 -21.74 -24.00
C GLU A 22 -10.51 -22.02 -23.02
N LEU A 23 -10.21 -21.05 -22.16
CA LEU A 23 -9.03 -21.12 -21.28
C LEU A 23 -9.23 -22.12 -20.14
N ARG A 24 -8.23 -22.97 -19.87
CA ARG A 24 -8.22 -23.77 -18.64
C ARG A 24 -7.93 -22.90 -17.41
N LEU A 25 -8.95 -22.62 -16.60
CA LEU A 25 -8.82 -21.80 -15.39
C LEU A 25 -8.34 -22.64 -14.20
N PHE A 26 -7.20 -22.27 -13.62
CA PHE A 26 -6.67 -22.83 -12.38
C PHE A 26 -6.56 -21.76 -11.29
N VAL A 27 -6.88 -22.13 -10.05
CA VAL A 27 -6.87 -21.21 -8.90
C VAL A 27 -6.08 -21.82 -7.74
N ILE A 28 -5.36 -20.94 -7.02
CA ILE A 28 -4.67 -21.28 -5.78
C ILE A 28 -4.60 -20.05 -4.87
N ASN A 29 -4.81 -20.23 -3.57
CA ASN A 29 -4.49 -19.20 -2.58
C ASN A 29 -3.03 -19.37 -2.11
N ALA A 30 -2.10 -18.81 -2.88
CA ALA A 30 -0.67 -18.97 -2.61
C ALA A 30 -0.26 -18.37 -1.24
N SER A 31 -0.86 -17.25 -0.83
CA SER A 31 -0.59 -16.64 0.48
C SER A 31 -1.00 -17.54 1.64
N ARG A 32 -2.14 -18.24 1.54
CA ARG A 32 -2.55 -19.24 2.55
C ARG A 32 -1.56 -20.40 2.61
N VAL A 33 -1.18 -20.96 1.46
CA VAL A 33 -0.21 -22.07 1.40
C VAL A 33 1.14 -21.64 2.00
N ALA A 34 1.61 -20.43 1.70
CA ALA A 34 2.85 -19.90 2.27
C ALA A 34 2.78 -19.72 3.80
N LYS A 35 1.64 -19.24 4.34
CA LYS A 35 1.42 -19.11 5.79
C LYS A 35 1.41 -20.50 6.47
N GLU A 36 0.63 -21.44 5.95
CA GLU A 36 0.49 -22.79 6.52
C GLU A 36 1.80 -23.60 6.48
N THR A 37 2.65 -23.37 5.49
CA THR A 37 3.97 -24.03 5.35
C THR A 37 5.12 -23.27 6.01
N GLY A 38 4.81 -22.15 6.68
CA GLY A 38 5.81 -21.35 7.39
C GLY A 38 6.82 -20.64 6.48
N MET A 39 6.42 -20.34 5.25
CA MET A 39 7.18 -19.59 4.23
C MET A 39 6.97 -18.07 4.34
N GLY A 40 6.02 -17.63 5.17
CA GLY A 40 5.68 -16.21 5.34
C GLY A 40 5.00 -15.67 4.08
N SER A 41 5.52 -14.58 3.52
CA SER A 41 5.03 -13.97 2.28
C SER A 41 5.67 -14.52 0.99
N ARG A 42 6.53 -15.55 1.09
CA ARG A 42 7.26 -16.07 -0.07
C ARG A 42 6.42 -17.10 -0.83
N ILE A 43 5.90 -16.68 -1.99
CA ILE A 43 5.05 -17.51 -2.86
C ILE A 43 5.76 -18.02 -4.13
N ASN A 44 7.04 -17.70 -4.33
CA ASN A 44 7.78 -18.03 -5.55
C ASN A 44 7.83 -19.54 -5.86
N ALA A 45 8.18 -20.36 -4.88
CA ALA A 45 8.23 -21.82 -5.05
C ALA A 45 6.83 -22.39 -5.36
N ILE A 46 5.79 -21.86 -4.71
CA ILE A 46 4.39 -22.24 -4.92
C ILE A 46 3.96 -21.94 -6.36
N LEU A 47 4.19 -20.71 -6.85
CA LEU A 47 3.83 -20.33 -8.22
C LEU A 47 4.67 -21.08 -9.27
N GLN A 48 5.95 -21.34 -8.99
CA GLN A 48 6.79 -22.17 -9.86
C GLN A 48 6.25 -23.60 -9.97
N THR A 49 5.85 -24.21 -8.86
CA THR A 49 5.21 -25.53 -8.86
C THR A 49 3.91 -25.52 -9.66
N CYS A 50 3.09 -24.47 -9.54
CA CYS A 50 1.88 -24.33 -10.35
C CYS A 50 2.20 -24.33 -11.85
N PHE A 51 3.18 -23.53 -12.28
CA PHE A 51 3.60 -23.45 -13.68
C PHE A 51 3.96 -24.83 -14.24
N PHE A 52 4.84 -25.57 -13.57
CA PHE A 52 5.25 -26.90 -14.04
C PHE A 52 4.11 -27.92 -14.00
N ALA A 53 3.18 -27.79 -13.03
CA ALA A 53 2.04 -28.69 -12.92
C ALA A 53 1.00 -28.53 -14.05
N ILE A 54 0.88 -27.34 -14.66
CA ILE A 54 -0.19 -27.04 -15.63
C ILE A 54 0.30 -26.76 -17.07
N SER A 55 1.59 -26.43 -17.23
CA SER A 55 2.17 -26.02 -18.52
C SER A 55 2.43 -27.19 -19.48
N ASN A 56 2.49 -28.44 -18.99
CA ASN A 56 2.83 -29.63 -19.78
C ASN A 56 4.19 -29.55 -20.51
N VAL A 57 5.11 -28.68 -20.08
CA VAL A 57 6.48 -28.60 -20.64
C VAL A 57 7.29 -29.88 -20.33
N LEU A 58 6.97 -30.54 -19.22
CA LEU A 58 7.54 -31.82 -18.79
C LEU A 58 6.43 -32.69 -18.17
N PRO A 59 6.63 -34.03 -18.11
CA PRO A 59 5.79 -34.90 -17.28
C PRO A 59 5.78 -34.40 -15.84
N LYS A 60 4.60 -34.43 -15.21
CA LYS A 60 4.37 -33.82 -13.90
C LYS A 60 5.31 -34.38 -12.82
N GLU A 61 5.50 -35.70 -12.81
CA GLU A 61 6.34 -36.41 -11.85
C GLU A 61 7.80 -36.00 -11.99
N GLU A 62 8.30 -35.94 -13.23
CA GLU A 62 9.67 -35.48 -13.53
C GLU A 62 9.86 -34.01 -13.13
N ALA A 63 8.88 -33.15 -13.43
CA ALA A 63 8.96 -31.73 -13.09
C ALA A 63 9.04 -31.52 -11.57
N ILE A 64 8.25 -32.26 -10.79
CA ILE A 64 8.29 -32.21 -9.31
C ILE A 64 9.65 -32.68 -8.79
N GLU A 65 10.20 -33.75 -9.36
CA GLU A 65 11.53 -34.25 -8.99
C GLU A 65 12.61 -33.18 -9.24
N TYR A 66 12.60 -32.55 -10.42
CA TYR A 66 13.55 -31.49 -10.76
C TYR A 66 13.41 -30.26 -9.86
N ILE A 67 12.18 -29.85 -9.52
CA ILE A 67 11.93 -28.76 -8.57
C ILE A 67 12.54 -29.08 -7.21
N LYS A 68 12.26 -30.28 -6.65
CA LYS A 68 12.81 -30.69 -5.34
C LYS A 68 14.33 -30.79 -5.37
N LYS A 69 14.92 -31.28 -6.47
CA LYS A 69 16.37 -31.29 -6.68
C LYS A 69 16.96 -29.86 -6.72
N GLY A 70 16.31 -28.94 -7.41
CA GLY A 70 16.69 -27.53 -7.48
C GLY A 70 16.63 -26.81 -6.13
N ILE A 71 15.57 -27.06 -5.35
CA ILE A 71 15.42 -26.57 -3.98
C ILE A 71 16.57 -27.07 -3.11
N ARG A 72 16.87 -28.37 -3.11
CA ARG A 72 17.99 -28.92 -2.31
C ARG A 72 19.33 -28.33 -2.72
N LYS A 73 19.57 -28.15 -4.02
CA LYS A 73 20.80 -27.50 -4.52
C LYS A 73 20.93 -26.06 -4.04
N SER A 74 19.84 -25.30 -4.07
CA SER A 74 19.83 -23.86 -3.77
C SER A 74 19.82 -23.56 -2.26
N TYR A 75 19.09 -24.37 -1.49
CA TYR A 75 18.82 -24.12 -0.07
C TYR A 75 19.45 -25.14 0.89
N GLY A 76 20.11 -26.20 0.40
CA GLY A 76 20.76 -27.19 1.25
C GLY A 76 21.77 -26.60 2.22
N ARG A 77 22.47 -25.53 1.81
CA ARG A 77 23.39 -24.77 2.70
C ARG A 77 22.70 -24.02 3.83
N LYS A 78 21.38 -23.80 3.75
CA LYS A 78 20.57 -23.12 4.78
C LYS A 78 19.99 -24.09 5.82
N GLY A 79 20.30 -25.39 5.70
CA GLY A 79 19.90 -26.45 6.63
C GLY A 79 18.66 -27.22 6.17
N GLU A 80 18.54 -28.47 6.64
CA GLU A 80 17.51 -29.41 6.20
C GLU A 80 16.10 -28.92 6.52
N ALA A 81 15.91 -28.22 7.64
CA ALA A 81 14.61 -27.65 8.00
C ALA A 81 14.08 -26.66 6.94
N VAL A 82 14.96 -25.88 6.28
CA VAL A 82 14.56 -24.96 5.21
C VAL A 82 14.22 -25.75 3.94
N VAL A 83 14.98 -26.78 3.62
CA VAL A 83 14.71 -27.65 2.46
C VAL A 83 13.36 -28.35 2.61
N GLN A 84 13.10 -28.94 3.79
CA GLN A 84 11.84 -29.64 4.05
C GLN A 84 10.64 -28.70 3.97
N LYS A 85 10.73 -27.48 4.54
CA LYS A 85 9.66 -26.46 4.39
C LYS A 85 9.34 -26.15 2.93
N ASN A 86 10.36 -26.07 2.07
CA ASN A 86 10.14 -25.83 0.64
C ASN A 86 9.54 -27.07 -0.05
N PHE A 87 9.89 -28.28 0.36
CA PHE A 87 9.26 -29.50 -0.15
C PHE A 87 7.79 -29.58 0.27
N ASP A 88 7.49 -29.30 1.53
CA ASP A 88 6.12 -29.24 2.04
C ASP A 88 5.32 -28.18 1.28
N ALA A 89 5.92 -27.02 0.95
CA ALA A 89 5.29 -26.00 0.11
C ALA A 89 4.97 -26.50 -1.30
N VAL A 90 5.86 -27.27 -1.94
CA VAL A 90 5.61 -27.90 -3.24
C VAL A 90 4.43 -28.87 -3.14
N ASP A 91 4.43 -29.74 -2.14
CA ASP A 91 3.40 -30.77 -1.99
C ASP A 91 2.04 -30.14 -1.67
N LYS A 92 2.00 -29.18 -0.72
CA LYS A 92 0.79 -28.40 -0.41
C LYS A 92 0.28 -27.57 -1.58
N THR A 93 1.16 -27.10 -2.46
CA THR A 93 0.75 -26.42 -3.69
C THR A 93 -0.08 -27.35 -4.56
N LEU A 94 0.39 -28.58 -4.79
CA LEU A 94 -0.28 -29.55 -5.65
C LEU A 94 -1.64 -29.98 -5.08
N GLU A 95 -1.77 -30.05 -3.75
CA GLU A 95 -3.04 -30.32 -3.05
C GLU A 95 -4.04 -29.16 -3.19
N ASN A 96 -3.56 -27.91 -3.28
CA ASN A 96 -4.39 -26.70 -3.26
C ASN A 96 -4.59 -26.06 -4.64
N LEU A 97 -3.88 -26.51 -5.67
CA LEU A 97 -4.06 -26.07 -7.04
C LEU A 97 -5.29 -26.76 -7.64
N VAL A 98 -6.33 -25.99 -7.89
CA VAL A 98 -7.62 -26.52 -8.35
C VAL A 98 -7.96 -25.98 -9.72
N GLN A 99 -8.37 -26.86 -10.63
CA GLN A 99 -9.00 -26.45 -11.88
C GLN A 99 -10.45 -26.08 -11.59
N VAL A 100 -10.87 -24.90 -12.05
CA VAL A 100 -12.26 -24.44 -11.96
C VAL A 100 -12.99 -24.84 -13.23
N ASP A 101 -14.04 -25.63 -13.09
CA ASP A 101 -14.99 -25.87 -14.18
C ASP A 101 -16.01 -24.74 -14.20
N TYR A 102 -15.89 -23.86 -15.20
CA TYR A 102 -16.73 -22.68 -15.38
C TYR A 102 -17.80 -22.87 -16.45
N THR A 103 -17.96 -24.08 -17.02
CA THR A 103 -18.88 -24.35 -18.13
C THR A 103 -20.35 -24.08 -17.79
N GLY A 104 -20.73 -24.18 -16.52
CA GLY A 104 -22.07 -23.87 -16.02
C GLY A 104 -22.24 -22.46 -15.45
N PHE A 105 -21.19 -21.63 -15.46
CA PHE A 105 -21.22 -20.30 -14.84
C PHE A 105 -21.72 -19.23 -15.80
N ALA A 106 -22.49 -18.27 -15.28
CA ALA A 106 -22.91 -17.10 -16.04
C ALA A 106 -21.81 -16.03 -16.01
N VAL A 107 -21.70 -15.25 -17.08
CA VAL A 107 -20.88 -14.03 -17.08
C VAL A 107 -21.56 -12.99 -16.19
N GLY A 108 -20.82 -12.50 -15.20
CA GLY A 108 -21.23 -11.44 -14.29
C GLY A 108 -21.11 -10.04 -14.90
N ASN A 109 -21.45 -9.02 -14.11
CA ASN A 109 -21.46 -7.62 -14.54
C ASN A 109 -20.34 -6.77 -13.91
N LYS A 110 -19.39 -7.39 -13.22
CA LYS A 110 -18.31 -6.66 -12.53
C LYS A 110 -17.37 -6.00 -13.55
N GLY A 111 -17.25 -4.67 -13.51
CA GLY A 111 -16.31 -3.94 -14.36
C GLY A 111 -14.86 -4.13 -13.94
N ILE A 112 -13.93 -3.74 -14.80
CA ILE A 112 -12.54 -3.48 -14.38
C ILE A 112 -12.56 -2.15 -13.61
N GLU A 113 -11.98 -2.13 -12.41
CA GLU A 113 -11.84 -0.90 -11.63
C GLU A 113 -10.96 0.10 -12.40
N SER A 114 -11.47 1.29 -12.64
CA SER A 114 -10.69 2.41 -13.20
C SER A 114 -10.04 3.21 -12.09
N LEU A 115 -8.89 3.83 -12.37
CA LEU A 115 -8.27 4.79 -11.47
C LEU A 115 -9.23 5.95 -11.17
N ALA A 116 -9.46 6.22 -9.89
CA ALA A 116 -10.29 7.33 -9.46
C ALA A 116 -9.48 8.64 -9.50
N VAL A 117 -9.58 9.37 -10.61
CA VAL A 117 -8.89 10.67 -10.82
C VAL A 117 -9.83 11.87 -10.76
N ASN A 118 -10.95 11.74 -10.04
CA ASN A 118 -11.91 12.82 -9.87
C ASN A 118 -11.23 14.04 -9.23
N GLY A 119 -11.41 15.22 -9.87
CA GLY A 119 -10.79 16.47 -9.40
C GLY A 119 -9.29 16.60 -9.67
N ALA A 120 -8.67 15.65 -10.38
CA ALA A 120 -7.27 15.78 -10.81
C ALA A 120 -7.12 16.76 -11.99
N GLU A 121 -5.93 17.30 -12.18
CA GLU A 121 -5.62 18.16 -13.33
C GLU A 121 -5.76 17.38 -14.66
N PRO A 122 -6.07 18.05 -15.79
CA PRO A 122 -6.29 17.38 -17.08
C PRO A 122 -5.13 16.46 -17.48
N PHE A 123 -3.88 16.88 -17.26
CA PHE A 123 -2.70 16.06 -17.56
C PHE A 123 -2.68 14.74 -16.77
N VAL A 124 -3.11 14.76 -15.51
CA VAL A 124 -3.25 13.53 -14.71
C VAL A 124 -4.31 12.62 -15.32
N GLN A 125 -5.47 13.17 -15.67
CA GLN A 125 -6.61 12.40 -16.16
C GLN A 125 -6.39 11.78 -17.55
N THR A 126 -5.67 12.46 -18.44
CA THR A 126 -5.54 12.04 -19.85
C THR A 126 -4.19 11.43 -20.19
N VAL A 127 -3.13 11.75 -19.45
CA VAL A 127 -1.76 11.28 -19.73
C VAL A 127 -1.31 10.27 -18.68
N LEU A 128 -1.32 10.66 -17.40
CA LEU A 128 -0.75 9.79 -16.35
C LEU A 128 -1.56 8.50 -16.16
N THR A 129 -2.90 8.58 -16.20
CA THR A 129 -3.77 7.39 -16.16
C THR A 129 -3.46 6.38 -17.25
N ARG A 130 -3.19 6.85 -18.47
CA ARG A 130 -2.83 6.00 -19.63
C ARG A 130 -1.50 5.31 -19.41
N ILE A 131 -0.50 6.03 -18.89
CA ILE A 131 0.80 5.44 -18.55
C ILE A 131 0.63 4.36 -17.46
N ILE A 132 -0.14 4.66 -16.40
CA ILE A 132 -0.39 3.70 -15.31
C ILE A 132 -1.16 2.47 -15.82
N ALA A 133 -2.06 2.64 -16.80
CA ALA A 133 -2.79 1.56 -17.44
C ALA A 133 -1.93 0.70 -18.40
N GLY A 134 -0.67 1.05 -18.61
CA GLY A 134 0.22 0.37 -19.57
C GLY A 134 0.00 0.78 -21.03
N GLU A 135 -0.71 1.89 -21.26
CA GLU A 135 -1.06 2.45 -22.58
C GLU A 135 -0.21 3.68 -22.91
N GLY A 136 0.97 3.81 -22.27
CA GLY A 136 1.85 4.98 -22.40
C GLY A 136 2.44 5.15 -23.79
N ASP A 137 2.77 4.04 -24.48
CA ASP A 137 3.33 4.04 -25.84
C ASP A 137 2.35 4.58 -26.89
N GLU A 138 1.05 4.63 -26.59
CA GLU A 138 0.03 5.17 -27.49
C GLU A 138 -0.08 6.70 -27.44
N LEU A 139 0.60 7.36 -26.49
CA LEU A 139 0.54 8.80 -26.31
C LEU A 139 1.42 9.52 -27.35
N PRO A 140 0.88 10.55 -28.05
CA PRO A 140 1.69 11.33 -28.99
C PRO A 140 2.70 12.21 -28.23
N VAL A 141 3.77 12.63 -28.91
CA VAL A 141 4.76 13.59 -28.35
C VAL A 141 4.09 14.87 -27.84
N SER A 142 3.01 15.32 -28.47
CA SER A 142 2.24 16.50 -28.06
C SER A 142 1.50 16.35 -26.74
N ALA A 143 1.41 15.15 -26.17
CA ALA A 143 0.83 14.93 -24.85
C ALA A 143 1.74 15.38 -23.72
N PHE A 144 3.05 15.56 -23.96
CA PHE A 144 4.05 15.79 -22.93
C PHE A 144 4.52 17.25 -22.85
N PRO A 145 4.87 17.74 -21.65
CA PRO A 145 5.48 19.05 -21.47
C PRO A 145 6.86 19.11 -22.14
N VAL A 146 7.18 20.24 -22.76
CA VAL A 146 8.42 20.42 -23.54
C VAL A 146 9.70 20.41 -22.68
N ASP A 147 9.56 20.71 -21.39
CA ASP A 147 10.63 20.81 -20.40
C ASP A 147 10.69 19.60 -19.46
N GLY A 148 9.77 18.64 -19.61
CA GLY A 148 9.69 17.48 -18.73
C GLY A 148 9.14 17.75 -17.32
N THR A 149 8.51 18.92 -17.07
CA THR A 149 7.95 19.26 -15.75
C THR A 149 6.61 18.55 -15.51
N TYR A 150 6.52 17.75 -14.43
CA TYR A 150 5.30 17.01 -14.06
C TYR A 150 4.60 17.61 -12.83
N PRO A 151 3.28 17.44 -12.70
CA PRO A 151 2.56 17.91 -11.52
C PRO A 151 2.96 17.14 -10.26
N SER A 152 2.93 17.87 -9.14
CA SER A 152 3.13 17.35 -7.79
C SER A 152 1.90 16.58 -7.28
N GLY A 153 2.11 15.64 -6.36
CA GLY A 153 1.06 15.04 -5.54
C GLY A 153 0.16 14.09 -6.33
N THR A 154 0.74 13.35 -7.26
CA THR A 154 -0.01 12.46 -8.16
C THR A 154 -0.06 11.01 -7.70
N THR A 155 0.79 10.59 -6.76
CA THR A 155 0.72 9.23 -6.17
C THR A 155 -0.60 8.96 -5.45
N LYS A 156 -1.27 10.00 -4.93
CA LYS A 156 -2.57 9.87 -4.25
C LYS A 156 -3.69 9.29 -5.12
N TYR A 157 -3.51 9.28 -6.45
CA TYR A 157 -4.46 8.71 -7.40
C TYR A 157 -4.19 7.24 -7.73
N GLU A 158 -3.03 6.69 -7.34
CA GLU A 158 -2.66 5.32 -7.72
C GLU A 158 -3.50 4.26 -7.00
N LYS A 159 -3.70 4.42 -5.68
CA LYS A 159 -4.47 3.48 -4.84
C LYS A 159 -4.12 2.01 -5.13
N ARG A 160 -2.82 1.70 -5.05
CA ARG A 160 -2.21 0.48 -5.63
C ARG A 160 -2.74 -0.84 -5.07
N ASN A 161 -3.34 -0.83 -3.88
CA ASN A 161 -4.04 -1.98 -3.30
C ASN A 161 -3.18 -3.26 -3.18
N ILE A 162 -1.92 -3.13 -2.74
CA ILE A 162 -0.94 -4.22 -2.77
C ILE A 162 -0.75 -4.98 -1.44
N ALA A 163 -1.32 -4.52 -0.34
CA ALA A 163 -1.13 -5.15 0.96
C ALA A 163 -2.10 -6.30 1.20
N ASP A 164 -1.59 -7.48 1.57
CA ASP A 164 -2.42 -8.60 2.05
C ASP A 164 -3.06 -8.27 3.42
N GLN A 165 -2.31 -7.56 4.27
CA GLN A 165 -2.72 -7.17 5.62
C GLN A 165 -2.43 -5.70 5.88
N VAL A 166 -3.34 -5.05 6.62
CA VAL A 166 -3.28 -3.63 6.97
C VAL A 166 -3.46 -3.42 8.47
N PRO A 167 -2.90 -2.34 9.05
CA PRO A 167 -3.10 -2.03 10.46
C PRO A 167 -4.55 -1.62 10.73
N VAL A 168 -5.12 -2.12 11.83
CA VAL A 168 -6.42 -1.72 12.37
C VAL A 168 -6.22 -1.08 13.73
N TRP A 169 -6.78 0.11 13.90
CA TRP A 169 -6.68 0.88 15.13
C TRP A 169 -7.71 0.46 16.17
N ASP A 170 -7.22 0.33 17.41
CA ASP A 170 -8.00 0.17 18.63
C ASP A 170 -7.94 1.47 19.46
N PRO A 171 -9.01 2.29 19.45
CA PRO A 171 -9.05 3.55 20.18
C PRO A 171 -8.99 3.39 21.70
N SER A 172 -9.39 2.23 22.24
CA SER A 172 -9.48 2.00 23.70
C SER A 172 -8.10 1.82 24.34
N LEU A 173 -7.14 1.32 23.58
CA LEU A 173 -5.75 1.11 24.03
C LEU A 173 -4.84 2.30 23.66
N CYS A 174 -5.18 3.05 22.62
CA CYS A 174 -4.24 4.00 22.00
C CYS A 174 -3.85 5.16 22.93
N SER A 175 -2.53 5.32 23.15
CA SER A 175 -1.97 6.45 23.90
C SER A 175 -1.80 7.74 23.08
N GLN A 176 -2.18 7.72 21.79
CA GLN A 176 -2.08 8.86 20.86
C GLN A 176 -0.66 9.44 20.77
N CYS A 177 0.35 8.57 20.78
CA CYS A 177 1.76 8.98 20.77
C CYS A 177 2.33 9.33 19.38
N GLY A 178 1.62 8.99 18.29
CA GLY A 178 2.02 9.27 16.91
C GLY A 178 3.13 8.38 16.34
N LYS A 179 3.73 7.47 17.13
CA LYS A 179 4.88 6.65 16.68
C LYS A 179 4.58 5.78 15.44
N CYS A 180 3.36 5.24 15.35
CA CYS A 180 2.92 4.45 14.20
C CYS A 180 2.96 5.23 12.88
N PHE A 181 2.57 6.51 12.89
CA PHE A 181 2.69 7.40 11.74
C PHE A 181 4.12 7.90 11.54
N PHE A 182 4.86 8.15 12.63
CA PHE A 182 6.26 8.56 12.57
C PHE A 182 7.12 7.60 11.75
N VAL A 183 6.93 6.29 11.94
CA VAL A 183 7.69 5.26 11.22
C VAL A 183 7.06 4.82 9.89
N CYS A 184 5.86 5.30 9.54
CA CYS A 184 5.19 4.87 8.32
C CYS A 184 5.95 5.40 7.09
N PRO A 185 6.50 4.52 6.23
CA PRO A 185 7.28 4.94 5.09
C PRO A 185 6.45 5.50 3.93
N HIS A 186 5.13 5.34 3.96
CA HIS A 186 4.24 5.72 2.85
C HIS A 186 3.19 6.74 3.25
N ALA A 187 3.23 7.25 4.48
CA ALA A 187 2.18 8.11 5.05
C ALA A 187 0.76 7.49 4.96
N ALA A 188 0.65 6.16 4.99
CA ALA A 188 -0.60 5.42 4.86
C ALA A 188 -1.38 5.26 6.18
N ILE A 189 -0.90 5.82 7.28
CA ILE A 189 -1.61 5.88 8.56
C ILE A 189 -1.43 7.27 9.15
N ARG A 190 -2.50 8.01 9.45
CA ARG A 190 -2.42 9.43 9.84
C ARG A 190 -3.34 9.76 11.00
N PRO A 191 -2.90 10.56 11.96
CA PRO A 191 -3.77 11.13 12.97
C PRO A 191 -4.32 12.49 12.56
N LYS A 192 -5.55 12.81 12.98
CA LYS A 192 -6.09 14.18 13.00
C LYS A 192 -6.73 14.46 14.35
N VAL A 193 -6.73 15.73 14.75
CA VAL A 193 -7.55 16.26 15.84
C VAL A 193 -8.42 17.37 15.28
N TYR A 194 -9.72 17.27 15.48
CA TYR A 194 -10.73 18.11 14.84
C TYR A 194 -11.96 18.31 15.75
N ASP A 195 -12.83 19.26 15.42
CA ASP A 195 -14.04 19.57 16.19
C ASP A 195 -15.07 18.43 16.11
N ASN A 196 -15.69 18.09 17.24
CA ASN A 196 -16.69 17.01 17.36
C ASN A 196 -17.94 17.27 16.51
N GLY A 197 -18.27 18.53 16.21
CA GLY A 197 -19.40 18.88 15.35
C GLY A 197 -19.27 18.32 13.93
N LEU A 198 -18.05 18.04 13.47
CA LEU A 198 -17.80 17.44 12.15
C LEU A 198 -18.14 15.94 12.10
N LEU A 199 -18.31 15.28 13.25
CA LEU A 199 -18.68 13.86 13.30
C LEU A 199 -20.13 13.60 12.89
N VAL A 200 -20.95 14.63 12.71
CA VAL A 200 -22.33 14.49 12.24
C VAL A 200 -22.43 13.83 10.86
N ASP A 201 -21.41 14.06 10.02
CA ASP A 201 -21.32 13.52 8.66
C ASP A 201 -20.42 12.27 8.58
N ALA A 202 -19.95 11.76 9.72
CA ALA A 202 -19.06 10.61 9.77
C ALA A 202 -19.82 9.31 9.45
N PRO A 203 -19.20 8.36 8.72
CA PRO A 203 -19.73 7.01 8.62
C PRO A 203 -19.93 6.36 10.00
N ASP A 204 -20.96 5.52 10.16
CA ASP A 204 -21.29 4.85 11.44
C ASP A 204 -20.12 4.04 12.04
N PHE A 205 -19.23 3.56 11.19
CA PHE A 205 -18.06 2.76 11.53
C PHE A 205 -16.76 3.58 11.64
N PHE A 206 -16.85 4.92 11.59
CA PHE A 206 -15.71 5.81 11.71
C PHE A 206 -15.25 5.93 13.17
N LYS A 207 -14.09 5.33 13.45
CA LYS A 207 -13.52 5.30 14.79
C LYS A 207 -12.97 6.67 15.18
N HIS A 208 -13.27 7.08 16.41
CA HIS A 208 -12.73 8.28 17.03
C HIS A 208 -12.67 8.10 18.55
N THR A 209 -11.88 8.94 19.22
CA THR A 209 -11.82 9.01 20.70
C THR A 209 -11.44 10.42 21.13
N ALA A 210 -11.63 10.78 22.39
CA ALA A 210 -11.26 12.10 22.87
C ALA A 210 -9.73 12.32 22.81
N PRO A 211 -9.23 13.49 22.39
CA PRO A 211 -7.81 13.76 22.32
C PRO A 211 -7.18 13.83 23.72
N ILE A 212 -5.93 13.38 23.82
CA ILE A 212 -5.10 13.41 25.03
C ILE A 212 -4.09 14.55 24.88
N GLY A 213 -4.06 15.50 25.81
CA GLY A 213 -3.11 16.63 25.77
C GLY A 213 -3.72 17.87 26.41
N LYS A 214 -2.88 18.80 26.89
CA LYS A 214 -3.36 20.05 27.49
C LYS A 214 -3.72 21.10 26.44
N GLU A 215 -3.19 20.92 25.22
CA GLU A 215 -3.41 21.75 24.04
C GLU A 215 -4.75 21.47 23.31
N PHE A 216 -5.48 20.43 23.75
CA PHE A 216 -6.73 19.99 23.14
C PHE A 216 -7.92 20.15 24.08
N PHE A 217 -9.09 20.41 23.51
CA PHE A 217 -10.36 20.51 24.21
C PHE A 217 -11.06 19.16 24.21
N LYS A 218 -10.77 18.33 25.22
CA LYS A 218 -11.24 16.93 25.32
C LYS A 218 -12.74 16.73 25.05
N ASP A 219 -13.59 17.66 25.48
CA ASP A 219 -15.05 17.54 25.36
C ASP A 219 -15.62 18.14 24.05
N LYS A 220 -14.77 18.82 23.26
CA LYS A 220 -15.17 19.49 22.00
C LYS A 220 -14.45 18.97 20.77
N GLU A 221 -13.36 18.23 20.96
CA GLU A 221 -12.55 17.71 19.87
C GLU A 221 -12.49 16.19 19.91
N ALA A 222 -12.23 15.60 18.75
CA ALA A 222 -11.98 14.18 18.56
C ALA A 222 -10.58 13.96 17.98
N TYR A 223 -10.02 12.81 18.29
CA TYR A 223 -8.82 12.25 17.69
C TYR A 223 -9.21 11.00 16.89
N THR A 224 -8.71 10.92 15.65
CA THR A 224 -8.78 9.71 14.83
C THR A 224 -7.41 9.37 14.30
N LEU A 225 -7.05 8.09 14.32
CA LEU A 225 -5.92 7.52 13.60
C LEU A 225 -6.46 6.64 12.48
N GLN A 226 -6.42 7.14 11.24
CA GLN A 226 -7.02 6.49 10.08
C GLN A 226 -5.95 5.90 9.16
N VAL A 227 -6.28 4.79 8.50
CA VAL A 227 -5.38 4.07 7.59
C VAL A 227 -5.92 4.16 6.16
N SER A 228 -5.05 4.52 5.21
CA SER A 228 -5.32 4.34 3.79
C SER A 228 -4.98 2.90 3.43
N VAL A 229 -5.99 2.03 3.40
CA VAL A 229 -5.79 0.61 3.12
C VAL A 229 -5.30 0.36 1.70
N GLU A 230 -5.62 1.25 0.77
CA GLU A 230 -5.25 1.14 -0.64
C GLU A 230 -3.80 1.60 -0.92
N ASP A 231 -3.23 2.42 -0.02
CA ASP A 231 -1.84 2.90 -0.13
C ASP A 231 -0.89 2.23 0.87
N CYS A 232 -1.42 1.44 1.81
CA CYS A 232 -0.62 0.67 2.74
C CYS A 232 0.14 -0.43 2.00
N THR A 233 1.40 -0.67 2.39
CA THR A 233 2.23 -1.74 1.82
C THR A 233 2.36 -2.96 2.73
N GLY A 234 1.65 -2.99 3.86
CA GLY A 234 1.66 -4.11 4.80
C GLY A 234 3.00 -4.37 5.51
N CYS A 235 3.86 -3.35 5.65
CA CYS A 235 5.22 -3.52 6.20
C CYS A 235 5.31 -3.85 7.70
N ASN A 236 4.19 -3.82 8.43
CA ASN A 236 4.09 -4.14 9.88
C ASN A 236 4.85 -3.19 10.84
N LEU A 237 5.62 -2.20 10.36
CA LEU A 237 6.41 -1.31 11.22
C LEU A 237 5.58 -0.53 12.25
N CYS A 238 4.37 -0.12 11.88
CA CYS A 238 3.46 0.62 12.77
C CYS A 238 2.97 -0.22 13.96
N TYR A 239 2.77 -1.53 13.78
CA TYR A 239 2.47 -2.48 14.84
C TYR A 239 3.70 -2.75 15.70
N GLU A 240 4.86 -2.97 15.08
CA GLU A 240 6.11 -3.26 15.81
C GLU A 240 6.49 -2.11 16.75
N VAL A 241 6.41 -0.86 16.28
CA VAL A 241 6.77 0.32 17.09
C VAL A 241 5.72 0.68 18.15
N CYS A 242 4.50 0.14 18.06
CA CYS A 242 3.44 0.48 19.00
C CYS A 242 3.86 0.08 20.42
N PRO A 243 3.99 1.06 21.35
CA PRO A 243 4.49 0.78 22.70
C PRO A 243 3.39 0.28 23.64
N ILE A 244 2.13 0.28 23.20
CA ILE A 244 0.99 -0.13 24.00
C ILE A 244 0.59 -1.55 23.62
N GLU A 245 0.49 -2.39 24.65
CA GLU A 245 0.01 -3.76 24.58
C GLU A 245 -1.14 -3.94 25.59
N SER A 246 -2.10 -4.78 25.23
CA SER A 246 -3.24 -5.13 26.07
C SER A 246 -2.78 -5.84 27.33
N LYS A 247 -3.40 -5.49 28.46
CA LYS A 247 -3.13 -6.16 29.75
C LYS A 247 -3.82 -7.52 29.85
N THR A 248 -4.81 -7.79 29.01
CA THR A 248 -5.66 -8.99 29.06
C THR A 248 -5.37 -9.96 27.92
N GLU A 249 -4.84 -9.47 26.79
CA GLU A 249 -4.52 -10.29 25.61
C GLU A 249 -3.06 -10.07 25.19
N PRO A 250 -2.14 -11.00 25.55
CA PRO A 250 -0.74 -10.91 25.14
C PRO A 250 -0.58 -10.82 23.62
N GLY A 251 0.28 -9.92 23.17
CA GLY A 251 0.54 -9.66 21.75
C GLY A 251 -0.48 -8.74 21.06
N TYR A 252 -1.62 -8.44 21.68
CA TYR A 252 -2.59 -7.50 21.12
C TYR A 252 -2.22 -6.06 21.48
N LYS A 253 -2.03 -5.20 20.49
CA LYS A 253 -1.58 -3.81 20.65
C LYS A 253 -2.67 -2.80 20.31
N ALA A 254 -2.38 -1.50 20.42
CA ALA A 254 -3.33 -0.45 19.99
C ALA A 254 -3.51 -0.35 18.46
N ILE A 255 -2.63 -1.00 17.70
CA ILE A 255 -2.69 -1.17 16.24
C ILE A 255 -2.35 -2.61 15.98
N ASN A 256 -3.13 -3.36 15.20
CA ASN A 256 -2.90 -4.78 14.88
C ASN A 256 -3.06 -5.05 13.38
N MET A 257 -2.35 -6.03 12.84
CA MET A 257 -2.43 -6.36 11.40
C MET A 257 -3.61 -7.31 11.15
N HIS A 258 -4.48 -6.95 10.20
CA HIS A 258 -5.62 -7.77 9.77
C HIS A 258 -5.65 -7.92 8.25
N ASP A 259 -6.27 -8.98 7.76
CA ASP A 259 -6.49 -9.18 6.32
C ASP A 259 -7.31 -8.02 5.75
N VAL A 260 -6.89 -7.48 4.60
CA VAL A 260 -7.48 -6.24 4.05
C VAL A 260 -8.88 -6.46 3.46
N LEU A 261 -9.16 -7.64 2.90
CA LEU A 261 -10.36 -7.86 2.08
C LEU A 261 -11.68 -7.57 2.81
N PRO A 262 -11.89 -7.98 4.07
CA PRO A 262 -13.12 -7.66 4.80
C PRO A 262 -13.24 -6.18 5.18
N LEU A 263 -12.14 -5.43 5.12
CA LEU A 263 -12.04 -4.05 5.61
C LEU A 263 -12.03 -3.03 4.46
N LYS A 264 -11.62 -3.45 3.25
CA LYS A 264 -11.29 -2.55 2.13
C LYS A 264 -12.35 -1.47 1.89
N GLU A 265 -13.60 -1.88 1.71
CA GLU A 265 -14.67 -0.94 1.35
C GLU A 265 -15.02 0.04 2.46
N THR A 266 -15.09 -0.47 3.70
CA THR A 266 -15.38 0.32 4.89
C THR A 266 -14.25 1.33 5.15
N GLU A 267 -12.99 0.87 5.10
CA GLU A 267 -11.85 1.74 5.37
C GLU A 267 -11.56 2.72 4.24
N ARG A 268 -11.96 2.43 3.00
CA ARG A 268 -11.96 3.40 1.90
C ARG A 268 -12.88 4.58 2.21
N GLN A 269 -14.11 4.30 2.65
CA GLN A 269 -15.07 5.34 3.04
C GLN A 269 -14.58 6.15 4.27
N ASN A 270 -13.99 5.46 5.26
CA ASN A 270 -13.38 6.13 6.40
C ASN A 270 -12.21 7.03 5.99
N TRP A 271 -11.37 6.57 5.04
CA TRP A 271 -10.26 7.36 4.53
C TRP A 271 -10.73 8.60 3.79
N ASP A 272 -11.74 8.48 2.94
CA ASP A 272 -12.33 9.62 2.21
C ASP A 272 -12.91 10.65 3.18
N PHE A 273 -13.68 10.19 4.19
CA PHE A 273 -14.18 11.08 5.24
C PHE A 273 -13.03 11.73 6.03
N PHE A 274 -12.00 10.96 6.41
CA PHE A 274 -10.82 11.47 7.11
C PHE A 274 -10.07 12.55 6.32
N LEU A 275 -9.98 12.41 5.00
CA LEU A 275 -9.38 13.42 4.14
C LEU A 275 -10.21 14.72 4.11
N SER A 276 -11.53 14.64 4.25
CA SER A 276 -12.41 15.82 4.31
C SER A 276 -12.27 16.63 5.61
N LEU A 277 -11.80 16.02 6.69
CA LEU A 277 -11.57 16.69 7.97
C LEU A 277 -10.42 17.69 7.87
N PRO A 278 -10.46 18.83 8.57
CA PRO A 278 -9.38 19.80 8.53
C PRO A 278 -8.11 19.27 9.19
N ASP A 279 -6.95 19.63 8.66
CA ASP A 279 -5.68 19.48 9.36
C ASP A 279 -5.59 20.47 10.52
N ILE A 280 -4.83 20.10 11.56
CA ILE A 280 -4.67 20.97 12.72
C ILE A 280 -3.86 22.22 12.36
N ASP A 281 -4.24 23.36 12.95
CA ASP A 281 -3.38 24.55 12.93
C ASP A 281 -2.00 24.21 13.52
N ARG A 282 -0.97 24.38 12.69
CA ARG A 282 0.44 24.08 12.99
C ARG A 282 0.96 24.84 14.22
N THR A 283 0.31 25.90 14.67
CA THR A 283 0.70 26.69 15.87
C THR A 283 0.21 26.08 17.18
N ARG A 284 -0.79 25.17 17.14
CA ARG A 284 -1.37 24.53 18.33
C ARG A 284 -0.52 23.44 18.94
N VAL A 285 0.44 22.89 18.20
CA VAL A 285 1.23 21.72 18.60
C VAL A 285 2.72 22.03 18.69
N ASN A 286 3.40 21.41 19.66
CA ASN A 286 4.85 21.49 19.76
C ASN A 286 5.52 20.59 18.70
N ARG A 287 5.93 21.21 17.59
CA ARG A 287 6.54 20.55 16.42
C ARG A 287 7.86 19.84 16.72
N SER A 288 8.53 20.19 17.81
CA SER A 288 9.78 19.56 18.24
C SER A 288 9.57 18.21 18.95
N THR A 289 8.33 17.80 19.17
CA THR A 289 8.00 16.49 19.76
C THR A 289 7.54 15.51 18.70
N VAL A 290 7.76 14.21 18.92
CA VAL A 290 7.23 13.15 18.04
C VAL A 290 5.72 13.32 17.88
N LYS A 291 4.97 13.42 18.98
CA LYS A 291 3.52 13.57 18.91
C LYS A 291 3.07 14.81 18.13
N GLY A 292 3.64 15.98 18.42
CA GLY A 292 3.24 17.23 17.77
C GLY A 292 3.59 17.26 16.28
N SER A 293 4.79 16.82 15.89
CA SER A 293 5.14 16.72 14.46
C SER A 293 4.23 15.79 13.68
N GLN A 294 3.72 14.73 14.30
CA GLN A 294 2.88 13.74 13.63
C GLN A 294 1.42 14.16 13.48
N LEU A 295 0.99 15.27 14.10
CA LEU A 295 -0.31 15.88 13.80
C LEU A 295 -0.26 16.83 12.60
N LEU A 296 0.94 17.10 12.06
CA LEU A 296 1.10 17.94 10.88
C LEU A 296 0.90 17.12 9.61
N GLU A 297 0.28 17.74 8.61
CA GLU A 297 0.09 17.18 7.28
C GLU A 297 1.44 16.75 6.65
N PRO A 298 1.57 15.51 6.14
CA PRO A 298 2.75 15.08 5.38
C PRO A 298 2.67 15.61 3.94
N LEU A 299 3.76 16.20 3.43
CA LEU A 299 3.85 16.61 2.01
C LEU A 299 4.75 15.68 1.17
N PHE A 300 4.94 14.46 1.66
CA PHE A 300 5.56 13.34 0.96
C PHE A 300 4.76 12.07 1.28
N GLU A 301 4.04 11.53 0.31
CA GLU A 301 3.07 10.45 0.54
C GLU A 301 3.05 9.42 -0.60
N PHE A 302 2.79 8.15 -0.23
CA PHE A 302 2.48 7.06 -1.17
C PHE A 302 3.56 6.79 -2.24
N SER A 303 4.83 7.06 -1.92
CA SER A 303 5.95 6.86 -2.85
C SER A 303 6.10 5.42 -3.34
N GLY A 304 6.75 5.24 -4.49
CA GLY A 304 7.12 3.92 -5.02
C GLY A 304 8.19 3.15 -4.23
N ALA A 305 8.59 3.64 -3.04
CA ALA A 305 9.61 3.00 -2.21
C ALA A 305 9.17 1.59 -1.74
N CYS A 306 10.17 0.76 -1.44
CA CYS A 306 9.96 -0.60 -0.91
C CYS A 306 9.09 -0.61 0.36
N SER A 307 8.37 -1.72 0.58
CA SER A 307 7.66 -1.96 1.84
C SER A 307 8.66 -1.95 3.00
N GLY A 308 8.48 -1.05 3.96
CA GLY A 308 9.41 -0.87 5.08
C GLY A 308 10.68 -0.09 4.74
N CYS A 309 10.67 0.77 3.72
CA CYS A 309 11.80 1.62 3.37
C CYS A 309 12.31 2.44 4.57
N GLY A 310 13.64 2.47 4.75
CA GLY A 310 14.28 3.22 5.82
C GLY A 310 14.50 4.70 5.53
N GLU A 311 14.29 5.17 4.29
CA GLU A 311 14.59 6.56 3.88
C GLU A 311 13.36 7.48 4.00
N THR A 312 12.21 7.02 3.51
CA THR A 312 11.02 7.87 3.34
C THR A 312 10.40 8.41 4.64
N PRO A 313 10.48 7.75 5.82
CA PRO A 313 10.03 8.37 7.06
C PRO A 313 10.74 9.69 7.38
N TYR A 314 12.02 9.81 7.00
CA TYR A 314 12.80 11.04 7.19
C TYR A 314 12.32 12.17 6.28
N LEU A 315 12.12 11.89 4.99
CA LEU A 315 11.58 12.87 4.04
C LEU A 315 10.18 13.32 4.45
N LYS A 316 9.30 12.37 4.82
CA LYS A 316 7.98 12.66 5.36
C LYS A 316 8.06 13.61 6.55
N LEU A 317 8.90 13.34 7.54
CA LEU A 317 9.08 14.22 8.70
C LEU A 317 9.60 15.60 8.31
N LEU A 318 10.58 15.69 7.40
CA LEU A 318 11.08 16.98 6.89
C LEU A 318 9.96 17.79 6.26
N THR A 319 9.12 17.16 5.43
CA THR A 319 7.98 17.84 4.80
C THR A 319 6.93 18.28 5.81
N GLN A 320 6.69 17.49 6.86
CA GLN A 320 5.77 17.88 7.94
C GLN A 320 6.24 19.15 8.66
N LEU A 321 7.56 19.35 8.80
CA LEU A 321 8.13 20.49 9.51
C LEU A 321 8.31 21.74 8.63
N PHE A 322 8.75 21.56 7.38
CA PHE A 322 9.23 22.65 6.51
C PHE A 322 8.70 22.60 5.07
N GLY A 323 7.84 21.64 4.73
CA GLY A 323 7.47 21.35 3.34
C GLY A 323 6.72 22.48 2.64
N ASP A 324 6.08 23.39 3.38
CA ASP A 324 5.40 24.59 2.87
C ASP A 324 6.37 25.60 2.19
N ARG A 325 7.67 25.46 2.43
CA ARG A 325 8.70 26.38 1.95
C ARG A 325 10.03 25.69 1.62
N MET A 326 10.00 24.38 1.39
CA MET A 326 11.19 23.59 1.12
C MET A 326 11.48 23.53 -0.38
N MET A 327 12.75 23.65 -0.75
CA MET A 327 13.26 23.26 -2.06
C MET A 327 14.14 22.02 -1.89
N VAL A 328 14.08 21.09 -2.83
CA VAL A 328 14.78 19.82 -2.78
C VAL A 328 15.61 19.65 -4.06
N ALA A 329 16.93 19.80 -3.92
CA ALA A 329 17.90 19.25 -4.85
C ALA A 329 18.17 17.79 -4.44
N ASN A 330 17.74 16.83 -5.28
CA ASN A 330 17.84 15.41 -4.99
C ASN A 330 18.86 14.73 -5.90
N ALA A 331 19.88 14.09 -5.32
CA ALA A 331 20.86 13.32 -6.08
C ALA A 331 20.23 12.08 -6.71
N THR A 332 20.78 11.60 -7.81
CA THR A 332 20.31 10.35 -8.42
C THR A 332 20.55 9.15 -7.49
N GLY A 333 19.52 8.36 -7.24
CA GLY A 333 19.59 7.20 -6.34
C GLY A 333 18.20 6.72 -5.95
N CYS A 334 18.09 5.87 -4.92
CA CYS A 334 16.78 5.41 -4.44
C CYS A 334 15.81 6.58 -4.21
N SER A 335 16.29 7.67 -3.62
CA SER A 335 15.48 8.86 -3.33
C SER A 335 14.95 9.58 -4.56
N SER A 336 15.69 9.61 -5.68
CA SER A 336 15.16 10.15 -6.93
C SER A 336 14.20 9.17 -7.61
N ILE A 337 14.40 7.85 -7.45
CA ILE A 337 13.48 6.85 -8.00
C ILE A 337 12.14 6.87 -7.27
N PHE A 338 12.11 6.70 -5.95
CA PHE A 338 10.82 6.75 -5.25
C PHE A 338 10.26 8.17 -5.14
N GLY A 339 11.10 9.19 -5.30
CA GLY A 339 10.72 10.61 -5.26
C GLY A 339 10.30 11.20 -6.60
N GLY A 340 10.63 10.57 -7.73
CA GLY A 340 10.44 11.16 -9.05
C GLY A 340 10.39 10.17 -10.22
N ASN A 341 10.09 8.88 -9.98
CA ASN A 341 9.85 7.93 -11.06
C ASN A 341 8.45 8.15 -11.66
N LEU A 342 8.42 8.88 -12.78
CA LEU A 342 7.23 9.17 -13.55
C LEU A 342 6.47 7.88 -13.93
N PRO A 343 5.13 7.90 -14.00
CA PRO A 343 4.27 9.07 -14.15
C PRO A 343 3.90 9.81 -12.86
N THR A 344 4.11 9.22 -11.68
CA THR A 344 3.60 9.78 -10.42
C THR A 344 4.67 10.32 -9.50
N THR A 345 4.34 11.34 -8.72
CA THR A 345 5.25 11.98 -7.76
C THR A 345 4.63 12.01 -6.34
N PRO A 346 5.40 11.66 -5.29
CA PRO A 346 4.91 11.66 -3.90
C PRO A 346 4.95 13.02 -3.21
N TRP A 347 5.67 13.99 -3.78
CA TRP A 347 5.76 15.36 -3.26
C TRP A 347 4.43 16.05 -3.49
N THR A 348 3.72 16.44 -2.43
CA THR A 348 2.37 17.03 -2.54
C THR A 348 2.36 18.47 -2.01
N LYS A 349 1.18 19.09 -2.04
CA LYS A 349 0.94 20.48 -1.63
C LYS A 349 -0.11 20.48 -0.51
N ASN A 350 0.01 21.42 0.41
CA ASN A 350 -1.00 21.66 1.43
C ASN A 350 -2.27 22.32 0.83
N SER A 351 -3.26 22.60 1.68
CA SER A 351 -4.51 23.28 1.29
C SER A 351 -4.34 24.70 0.74
N GLU A 352 -3.20 25.35 0.99
CA GLU A 352 -2.84 26.67 0.42
C GLU A 352 -2.12 26.55 -0.94
N GLY A 353 -1.87 25.33 -1.43
CA GLY A 353 -1.14 25.07 -2.66
C GLY A 353 0.40 25.13 -2.52
N CYS A 354 0.91 25.26 -1.30
CA CYS A 354 2.33 25.30 -0.99
C CYS A 354 2.87 23.88 -0.71
N GLY A 355 4.02 23.55 -1.27
CA GLY A 355 4.66 22.26 -1.05
C GLY A 355 6.10 22.24 -1.57
N PRO A 356 6.83 21.13 -1.36
CA PRO A 356 8.22 21.03 -1.76
C PRO A 356 8.40 21.20 -3.27
N ALA A 357 9.26 22.14 -3.68
CA ALA A 357 9.74 22.20 -5.05
C ALA A 357 10.90 21.20 -5.21
N TRP A 358 10.69 20.14 -5.99
CA TRP A 358 11.65 19.04 -6.13
C TRP A 358 12.27 19.01 -7.52
N ALA A 359 13.58 18.79 -7.59
CA ALA A 359 14.30 18.54 -8.82
C ALA A 359 15.46 17.56 -8.61
N ASN A 360 15.77 16.78 -9.65
CA ASN A 360 16.93 15.91 -9.74
C ASN A 360 17.73 16.34 -10.98
N SER A 361 18.96 16.82 -10.75
CA SER A 361 19.93 17.08 -11.83
C SER A 361 20.62 15.76 -12.20
N LEU A 362 21.86 15.55 -11.75
CA LEU A 362 22.63 14.35 -12.00
C LEU A 362 23.01 13.66 -10.67
N PHE A 363 23.79 12.59 -10.80
CA PHE A 363 24.27 11.86 -9.64
C PHE A 363 25.40 12.62 -8.94
N GLU A 364 26.25 13.25 -9.74
CA GLU A 364 27.53 13.81 -9.35
C GLU A 364 27.51 15.30 -8.96
N ASP A 365 26.42 16.03 -9.22
CA ASP A 365 26.34 17.50 -9.11
C ASP A 365 25.30 18.01 -8.10
N ASN A 366 24.73 17.13 -7.27
CA ASN A 366 23.57 17.49 -6.45
C ASN A 366 23.85 18.62 -5.45
N ALA A 367 25.06 18.68 -4.90
CA ALA A 367 25.41 19.71 -3.94
C ALA A 367 25.49 21.08 -4.63
N GLU A 368 26.15 21.13 -5.78
CA GLU A 368 26.30 22.28 -6.64
C GLU A 368 24.96 22.77 -7.20
N PHE A 369 24.07 21.85 -7.55
CA PHE A 369 22.72 22.15 -8.04
C PHE A 369 21.83 22.80 -6.96
N GLY A 370 22.08 22.50 -5.68
CA GLY A 370 21.32 23.05 -4.56
C GLY A 370 21.87 24.35 -3.95
N LEU A 371 23.05 24.82 -4.39
CA LEU A 371 23.68 26.08 -3.97
C LEU A 371 23.05 27.28 -4.68
#